data_AF-A0A2G8K5F5-F1
#
_entry.id   AF-A0A2G8K5F5-F1
#
_cell.length_a   1.000
_cell.length_b   1.000
_cell.length_c   1.000
_cell.angle_alpha   90.00
_cell.angle_beta   90.00
_cell.angle_gamma   90.00
#
_symmetry.space_group_name_H-M   'P 1'
#
loop_
_entity.id
_entity.type
_entity.pdbx_description
1 polymer ?
#
loop_
_entity_poly.entity_id
_entity_poly.type
_entity_poly.pdbx_seq_one_letter_code
_entity_poly.pdbx_strand_id
1 'polypeptide(L)'
;MNKKLKGATGNAEEIVDDAKKVANELYIVEGKASVPGVKSSEWVPLTKILIDGGNFQGFLKLDGSFQLYLPTGSYVIDLAHPTFDFEAQRVDVNSKGSKRARKVNNIQPNAVSHLTYPLRFKPRGP
;
A
#
# COMPACT_ATOMS: atom_id res chain seq x y z
N MET A 1 12.81 27.71 -39.42
CA MET A 1 11.94 26.73 -38.73
C MET A 1 12.81 25.55 -38.33
N ASN A 2 13.16 25.40 -37.06
CA ASN A 2 13.73 24.18 -36.46
C ASN A 2 13.75 24.33 -34.94
N LYS A 3 12.70 23.81 -34.29
CA LYS A 3 12.55 23.78 -32.84
C LYS A 3 13.33 22.57 -32.33
N LYS A 4 14.51 22.78 -31.75
CA LYS A 4 15.31 21.73 -31.12
C LYS A 4 14.52 21.17 -29.93
N LEU A 5 14.18 19.89 -29.97
CA LEU A 5 13.64 19.13 -28.86
C LEU A 5 14.70 19.07 -27.76
N LYS A 6 14.45 19.71 -26.60
CA LYS A 6 15.29 19.55 -25.40
C LYS A 6 14.95 18.19 -24.79
N GLY A 7 15.88 17.24 -24.94
CA GLY A 7 15.86 15.99 -24.19
C GLY A 7 16.02 16.27 -22.70
N ALA A 8 15.20 15.61 -21.89
CA ALA A 8 15.30 15.59 -20.44
C ALA A 8 16.50 14.72 -20.03
N THR A 9 17.69 15.32 -20.00
CA THR A 9 18.84 14.79 -19.26
C THR A 9 18.98 15.64 -18.00
N GLY A 10 18.22 15.31 -16.96
CA GLY A 10 18.47 15.81 -15.62
C GLY A 10 19.84 15.32 -15.14
N ASN A 11 20.60 16.19 -14.46
CA ASN A 11 21.93 15.84 -13.96
C ASN A 11 21.83 14.71 -12.93
N ALA A 12 22.80 13.80 -12.91
CA ALA A 12 22.76 12.63 -12.02
C ALA A 12 22.61 13.03 -10.54
N GLU A 13 23.26 14.12 -10.11
CA GLU A 13 23.19 14.66 -8.74
C GLU A 13 21.78 15.13 -8.35
N GLU A 14 21.04 15.77 -9.27
CA GLU A 14 19.67 16.24 -9.06
C GLU A 14 18.72 15.06 -8.83
N ILE A 15 18.91 13.98 -9.60
CA ILE A 15 18.12 12.73 -9.45
C ILE A 15 18.39 12.08 -8.09
N VAL A 16 19.63 12.11 -7.59
CA VAL A 16 19.96 11.50 -6.28
C VAL A 16 19.37 12.31 -5.13
N ASP A 17 19.40 13.64 -5.22
CA ASP A 17 18.85 14.51 -4.19
C ASP A 17 17.31 14.44 -4.14
N ASP A 18 16.64 14.38 -5.28
CA ASP A 18 15.19 14.16 -5.35
C ASP A 18 14.81 12.79 -4.74
N ALA A 19 15.56 11.72 -5.05
CA ALA A 19 15.31 10.41 -4.48
C ALA A 19 15.52 10.38 -2.95
N LYS A 20 16.54 11.06 -2.43
CA LYS A 20 16.76 11.20 -0.99
C LYS A 20 15.67 12.01 -0.30
N LYS A 21 15.20 13.07 -0.95
CA LYS A 21 14.09 13.88 -0.44
C LYS A 21 12.81 13.06 -0.34
N VAL A 22 12.48 12.31 -1.40
CA VAL A 22 11.34 11.38 -1.40
C VAL A 22 11.49 10.36 -0.28
N ALA A 23 12.67 9.73 -0.14
CA ALA A 23 12.92 8.75 0.92
C ALA A 23 12.73 9.32 2.34
N ASN A 24 13.10 10.58 2.57
CA ASN A 24 12.86 11.29 3.83
C ASN A 24 11.38 11.62 4.11
N GLU A 25 10.51 11.49 3.10
CA GLU A 25 9.07 11.76 3.18
C GLU A 25 8.21 10.47 3.14
N LEU A 26 8.84 9.29 3.10
CA LEU A 26 8.14 8.00 3.15
C LEU A 26 7.93 7.53 4.59
N TYR A 27 6.76 6.97 4.85
CA TYR A 27 6.40 6.35 6.10
C TYR A 27 6.08 4.88 5.91
N ILE A 28 6.46 4.07 6.89
CA ILE A 28 6.16 2.64 6.90
C ILE A 28 4.71 2.43 7.33
N VAL A 29 3.92 1.84 6.43
CA VAL A 29 2.59 1.29 6.67
C VAL A 29 2.70 -0.22 6.83
N GLU A 30 2.15 -0.75 7.91
CA GLU A 30 2.35 -2.14 8.32
C GLU A 30 1.02 -2.86 8.44
N GLY A 31 1.07 -4.16 8.21
CA GLY A 31 -0.07 -5.03 8.43
C GLY A 31 0.28 -6.49 8.36
N LYS A 32 -0.73 -7.31 8.62
CA LYS A 32 -0.64 -8.76 8.57
C LYS A 32 -1.92 -9.37 8.05
N ALA A 33 -1.78 -10.37 7.21
CA ALA A 33 -2.87 -11.15 6.66
C ALA A 33 -2.78 -12.59 7.17
N SER A 34 -3.93 -13.22 7.40
CA SER A 34 -4.00 -14.63 7.73
C SER A 34 -5.24 -15.30 7.14
N VAL A 35 -5.05 -16.52 6.65
CA VAL A 35 -6.13 -17.40 6.19
C VAL A 35 -6.29 -18.51 7.24
N PRO A 36 -7.42 -18.57 7.97
CA PRO A 36 -7.64 -19.60 8.97
C PRO A 36 -7.56 -21.01 8.37
N GLY A 37 -6.79 -21.90 9.01
CA GLY A 37 -6.67 -23.30 8.59
C GLY A 37 -5.73 -23.57 7.40
N VAL A 38 -5.14 -22.53 6.79
CA VAL A 38 -4.24 -22.67 5.64
C VAL A 38 -2.85 -22.15 5.99
N LYS A 39 -1.80 -22.90 5.64
CA LYS A 39 -0.42 -22.49 5.91
C LYS A 39 -0.02 -21.33 5.00
N SER A 40 0.72 -20.37 5.54
CA SER A 40 1.14 -19.18 4.79
C SER A 40 1.91 -19.49 3.50
N SER A 41 2.72 -20.55 3.48
CA SER A 41 3.45 -21.00 2.29
C SER A 41 2.57 -21.36 1.08
N GLU A 42 1.29 -21.66 1.31
CA GLU A 42 0.37 -22.10 0.25
C GLU A 42 -0.33 -20.92 -0.46
N TRP A 43 -0.57 -19.81 0.25
CA TRP A 43 -1.36 -18.69 -0.28
C TRP A 43 -0.58 -17.38 -0.40
N VAL A 44 0.45 -17.16 0.43
CA VAL A 44 1.27 -15.93 0.38
C VAL A 44 1.92 -15.72 -1.00
N PRO A 45 2.56 -16.73 -1.64
CA PRO A 45 3.19 -16.54 -2.94
C PRO A 45 2.23 -16.14 -4.07
N LEU A 46 0.94 -16.44 -3.91
CA LEU A 46 -0.12 -16.14 -4.87
C LEU A 46 -0.80 -14.80 -4.58
N THR A 47 -0.45 -14.12 -3.49
CA THR A 47 -1.07 -12.87 -3.06
C THR A 47 -0.24 -11.66 -3.46
N LYS A 48 -0.88 -10.65 -4.03
CA LYS A 48 -0.29 -9.32 -4.25
C LYS A 48 -1.02 -8.28 -3.41
N ILE A 49 -0.26 -7.33 -2.87
CA ILE A 49 -0.83 -6.15 -2.24
C ILE A 49 -1.05 -5.12 -3.36
N LEU A 50 -2.29 -4.68 -3.55
CA LEU A 50 -2.64 -3.60 -4.47
C LEU A 50 -2.98 -2.35 -3.67
N ILE A 51 -2.44 -1.22 -4.10
CA ILE A 51 -2.65 0.06 -3.44
C ILE A 51 -3.27 1.01 -4.46
N ASP A 52 -4.41 1.60 -4.11
CA ASP A 52 -5.23 2.45 -4.98
C ASP A 52 -5.50 1.82 -6.35
N GLY A 53 -5.93 0.55 -6.35
CA GLY A 53 -6.23 -0.18 -7.59
C GLY A 53 -4.99 -0.63 -8.37
N GLY A 54 -3.81 -0.62 -7.75
CA GLY A 54 -2.57 -1.11 -8.34
C GLY A 54 -1.61 -0.01 -8.81
N ASN A 55 -1.90 1.25 -8.50
CA ASN A 55 -0.97 2.38 -8.68
C ASN A 55 0.36 2.13 -7.96
N PHE A 56 0.28 1.50 -6.78
CA PHE A 56 1.43 0.89 -6.14
C PHE A 56 1.15 -0.58 -5.84
N GLN A 57 2.22 -1.36 -5.75
CA GLN A 57 2.15 -2.78 -5.47
C GLN A 57 3.14 -3.15 -4.36
N GLY A 58 2.77 -4.18 -3.60
CA GLY A 58 3.63 -4.74 -2.56
C GLY A 58 3.43 -6.24 -2.44
N PHE A 59 4.25 -6.84 -1.58
CA PHE A 59 4.26 -8.28 -1.35
C PHE A 59 4.18 -8.58 0.14
N LEU A 60 3.57 -9.72 0.47
CA LEU A 60 3.59 -10.27 1.81
C LEU A 60 4.92 -11.00 2.04
N LYS A 61 5.44 -10.90 3.27
CA LYS A 61 6.46 -11.81 3.79
C LYS A 61 5.83 -13.19 4.03
N LEU A 62 6.66 -14.23 4.09
CA LEU A 62 6.18 -15.62 4.24
C LEU A 62 5.32 -15.85 5.50
N ASP A 63 5.49 -15.04 6.54
CA ASP A 63 4.68 -15.09 7.77
C ASP A 63 3.32 -14.36 7.63
N GLY A 64 3.00 -13.82 6.45
CA GLY A 64 1.80 -13.05 6.13
C GLY A 64 1.88 -11.57 6.52
N SER A 65 3.01 -11.08 7.07
CA SER A 65 3.19 -9.66 7.38
C SER A 65 3.65 -8.84 6.18
N PHE A 66 3.50 -7.53 6.22
CA PHE A 66 4.02 -6.63 5.20
C PHE A 66 4.41 -5.26 5.76
N GLN A 67 5.27 -4.58 5.00
CA GLN A 67 5.69 -3.21 5.23
C GLN A 67 5.70 -2.49 3.88
N LEU A 68 4.94 -1.40 3.77
CA LEU A 68 4.84 -0.56 2.58
C LEU A 68 5.42 0.81 2.90
N TYR A 69 6.26 1.34 2.00
CA TYR A 69 6.82 2.68 2.14
C TYR A 69 5.96 3.64 1.31
N LEU A 70 5.15 4.45 1.99
CA LEU A 70 4.17 5.34 1.36
C LEU A 70 4.38 6.79 1.80
N PRO A 71 4.22 7.77 0.91
CA PRO A 71 4.17 9.18 1.31
C PRO A 71 3.00 9.48 2.25
N THR A 72 2.91 10.73 2.70
CA THR A 72 1.69 11.22 3.36
C THR A 72 0.51 11.15 2.41
N GLY A 73 -0.65 10.71 2.88
CA GLY A 73 -1.82 10.57 2.02
C GLY A 73 -2.87 9.62 2.59
N SER A 74 -3.91 9.39 1.80
CA SER A 74 -4.93 8.37 2.06
C SER A 74 -4.84 7.30 0.98
N TYR A 75 -4.72 6.05 1.40
CA TYR A 75 -4.54 4.92 0.49
C TYR A 75 -5.57 3.84 0.77
N VAL A 76 -6.08 3.20 -0.27
CA VAL A 76 -6.87 1.96 -0.18
C VAL A 76 -5.95 0.79 -0.47
N ILE A 77 -5.86 -0.14 0.47
CA ILE A 77 -5.01 -1.32 0.40
C ILE A 77 -5.90 -2.55 0.24
N ASP A 78 -5.61 -3.34 -0.77
CA ASP A 78 -6.31 -4.57 -1.13
C ASP A 78 -5.31 -5.73 -1.26
N LEU A 79 -5.77 -6.95 -0.99
CA LEU A 79 -5.00 -8.18 -1.17
C LEU A 79 -5.63 -9.00 -2.29
N ALA A 80 -5.01 -8.92 -3.47
CA ALA A 80 -5.43 -9.71 -4.62
C ALA A 80 -4.87 -11.13 -4.51
N HIS A 81 -5.77 -12.10 -4.44
CA HIS A 81 -5.45 -13.53 -4.44
C HIS A 81 -6.45 -14.26 -5.36
N PRO A 82 -6.05 -15.30 -6.11
CA PRO A 82 -6.92 -15.96 -7.10
C PRO A 82 -8.09 -16.75 -6.52
N THR A 83 -8.03 -17.10 -5.23
CA THR A 83 -9.08 -17.88 -4.52
C THR A 83 -9.70 -17.03 -3.43
N PHE A 84 -8.98 -16.79 -2.33
CA PHE A 84 -9.47 -15.96 -1.22
C PHE A 84 -9.79 -14.50 -1.59
N ASP A 85 -10.95 -14.04 -1.13
CA ASP A 85 -11.40 -12.66 -1.22
C ASP A 85 -11.19 -11.93 0.12
N PHE A 86 -10.49 -10.79 0.09
CA PHE A 86 -10.19 -9.98 1.26
C PHE A 86 -10.94 -8.65 1.21
N GLU A 87 -11.36 -8.14 2.38
CA GLU A 87 -11.95 -6.79 2.45
C GLU A 87 -10.84 -5.74 2.36
N ALA A 88 -10.93 -4.84 1.39
CA ALA A 88 -10.02 -3.70 1.27
C ALA A 88 -10.12 -2.77 2.48
N GLN A 89 -8.98 -2.22 2.91
CA GLN A 89 -8.88 -1.34 4.07
C GLN A 89 -8.25 -0.01 3.66
N ARG A 90 -8.75 1.10 4.20
CA ARG A 90 -8.17 2.42 4.00
C ARG A 90 -7.19 2.74 5.11
N VAL A 91 -6.05 3.34 4.77
CA VAL A 91 -5.10 3.91 5.72
C VAL A 91 -4.83 5.36 5.39
N ASP A 92 -4.87 6.22 6.40
CA ASP A 92 -4.42 7.60 6.28
C ASP A 92 -3.09 7.76 7.00
N VAL A 93 -2.11 8.33 6.30
CA VAL A 93 -0.77 8.64 6.79
C VAL A 93 -0.63 10.16 6.84
N ASN A 94 -0.37 10.72 8.03
CA ASN A 94 -0.15 12.16 8.17
C ASN A 94 1.33 12.54 7.99
N SER A 95 1.61 13.85 7.92
CA SER A 95 2.96 14.43 7.83
C SER A 95 3.85 14.24 9.06
N LYS A 96 3.35 13.59 10.11
CA LYS A 96 4.13 13.17 11.28
C LYS A 96 4.32 11.66 11.32
N GLY A 97 3.84 10.92 10.31
CA GLY A 97 3.90 9.47 10.25
C GLY A 97 2.92 8.72 11.15
N SER A 98 1.91 9.38 11.71
CA SER A 98 0.80 8.70 12.39
C SER A 98 -0.13 8.07 11.35
N LYS A 99 -0.60 6.84 11.64
CA LYS A 99 -1.46 6.05 10.76
C LYS A 99 -2.82 5.84 11.38
N ARG A 100 -3.86 5.94 10.57
CA ARG A 100 -5.24 5.62 10.96
C ARG A 100 -5.85 4.66 9.96
N ALA A 101 -6.26 3.49 10.43
CA ALA A 101 -6.94 2.48 9.63
C ALA A 101 -8.46 2.66 9.68
N ARG A 102 -9.13 2.47 8.54
CA ARG A 102 -10.58 2.64 8.38
C ARG A 102 -11.16 1.63 7.40
N LYS A 103 -12.45 1.31 7.54
CA LYS A 103 -13.18 0.61 6.47
C LYS A 103 -13.34 1.51 5.24
N VAL A 104 -13.33 0.91 4.05
CA VAL A 104 -13.59 1.61 2.80
C VAL A 104 -15.09 1.84 2.65
N ASN A 105 -15.51 3.09 2.44
CA ASN A 105 -16.89 3.44 2.10
C ASN A 105 -16.88 4.49 0.99
N ASN A 106 -17.24 4.06 -0.23
CA ASN A 106 -17.23 4.92 -1.40
C ASN A 106 -18.50 5.79 -1.51
N ILE A 107 -19.60 5.38 -0.87
CA ILE A 107 -20.88 6.12 -0.90
C ILE A 107 -20.82 7.31 0.06
N GLN A 108 -20.25 7.09 1.25
CA GLN A 108 -20.07 8.14 2.27
C GLN A 108 -18.61 8.21 2.70
N PRO A 109 -17.73 8.88 1.94
CA PRO A 109 -16.28 8.94 2.23
C PRO A 109 -15.93 9.59 3.57
N ASN A 110 -16.83 10.44 4.07
CA ASN A 110 -16.70 11.13 5.35
C ASN A 110 -17.22 10.29 6.54
N ALA A 111 -17.99 9.22 6.28
CA ALA A 111 -18.41 8.31 7.34
C ALA A 111 -17.21 7.51 7.82
N VAL A 112 -16.90 7.63 9.12
CA VAL A 112 -15.68 7.06 9.68
C VAL A 112 -16.00 5.78 10.45
N SER A 113 -15.51 4.65 9.95
CA SER A 113 -15.48 3.39 10.69
C SER A 113 -14.04 3.02 10.97
N HIS A 114 -13.62 3.20 12.23
CA HIS A 114 -12.23 2.97 12.66
C HIS A 114 -11.90 1.48 12.67
N LEU A 115 -10.70 1.15 12.21
CA LEU A 115 -10.07 -0.16 12.36
C LEU A 115 -8.83 -0.05 13.25
N THR A 116 -8.41 -1.17 13.82
CA THR A 116 -7.14 -1.25 14.56
C THR A 116 -5.96 -1.15 13.59
N TYR A 117 -4.89 -0.48 14.03
CA TYR A 117 -3.59 -0.46 13.35
C TYR A 117 -2.56 -1.25 14.19
N PRO A 118 -1.63 -2.04 13.60
CA PRO A 118 -1.41 -2.32 12.18
C PRO A 118 -2.59 -2.99 11.47
N LEU A 119 -2.64 -2.89 10.14
CA LEU A 119 -3.73 -3.45 9.34
C LEU A 119 -3.84 -4.96 9.51
N ARG A 120 -5.07 -5.48 9.56
CA ARG A 120 -5.33 -6.92 9.74
C ARG A 120 -6.31 -7.41 8.70
N PHE A 121 -5.83 -8.28 7.81
CA PHE A 121 -6.65 -8.87 6.75
C PHE A 121 -7.01 -10.31 7.09
N LYS A 122 -8.27 -10.63 6.88
CA LYS A 122 -8.82 -11.99 6.91
C LYS A 122 -9.74 -12.16 5.71
N PRO A 123 -9.79 -13.35 5.10
CA PRO A 123 -10.67 -13.57 3.96
C PRO A 123 -12.14 -13.54 4.39
N ARG A 124 -13.00 -13.01 3.53
CA ARG A 124 -14.46 -13.06 3.67
C ARG A 124 -15.03 -14.40 3.18
N GLY A 125 -14.31 -15.06 2.27
CA GLY A 125 -14.63 -16.36 1.72
C GLY A 125 -13.47 -16.92 0.89
N PRO A 126 -13.55 -18.21 0.53
CA PRO A 126 -12.74 -18.79 -0.53
C PRO A 126 -13.15 -18.29 -1.92
#